data_AF-A0A5C7J8E7-F1
#
_entry.id   AF-A0A5C7J8E7-F1
#
_cell.length_a   1.000
_cell.length_b   1.000
_cell.length_c   1.000
_cell.angle_alpha   90.00
_cell.angle_beta   90.00
_cell.angle_gamma   90.00
#
_symmetry.space_group_name_H-M   'P 1'
#
loop_
_entity.id
_entity.type
_entity.pdbx_description
1 polymer ?
#
loop_
_entity_poly.entity_id
_entity_poly.type
_entity_poly.pdbx_seq_one_letter_code
_entity_poly.pdbx_strand_id
1 'polypeptide(L)' 'MKTCPDEPGLSANGAAMLAHARRAGLTVERVGSARVWHIHGTGVDLRVSDPRWLQPRDLRPVRR' A
#
# COMPACT_ATOMS: atom_id res chain seq x y z
N MET A 1 -23.31 -6.25 -2.44
CA MET A 1 -21.93 -5.73 -2.53
C MET A 1 -21.07 -6.53 -1.56
N LYS A 2 -20.17 -7.39 -2.05
CA LYS A 2 -19.27 -8.19 -1.21
C LYS A 2 -18.15 -7.28 -0.70
N THR A 3 -18.19 -6.91 0.57
CA THR A 3 -17.08 -6.29 1.28
C THR A 3 -15.88 -7.23 1.22
N CYS A 4 -14.77 -6.76 0.64
CA CYS A 4 -13.49 -7.46 0.71
C CYS A 4 -13.13 -7.64 2.18
N PRO A 5 -12.67 -8.84 2.59
CA PRO A 5 -12.46 -9.15 3.99
C PRO A 5 -11.48 -8.16 4.59
N ASP A 6 -11.88 -7.61 5.73
CA ASP A 6 -11.07 -6.86 6.67
C ASP A 6 -9.77 -7.65 6.90
N GLU A 7 -8.65 -7.22 6.30
CA GLU A 7 -7.34 -7.78 6.61
C GLU A 7 -7.09 -7.47 8.09
N PRO A 8 -7.10 -8.48 8.98
CA PRO A 8 -7.26 -8.24 10.41
C PRO A 8 -6.09 -7.40 10.92
N GLY A 9 -6.37 -6.11 11.11
CA GLY A 9 -5.40 -5.16 11.59
C GLY A 9 -4.96 -4.00 10.70
N LEU A 10 -5.49 -3.90 9.49
CA LEU A 10 -5.28 -2.71 8.68
C LEU A 10 -6.37 -1.69 8.96
N SER A 11 -6.01 -0.44 9.28
CA SER A 11 -7.02 0.62 9.35
C SER A 11 -7.71 0.79 7.99
N ALA A 12 -8.98 1.21 7.97
CA ALA A 12 -9.71 1.46 6.71
C ALA A 12 -8.92 2.38 5.75
N ASN A 13 -8.20 3.37 6.29
CA ASN A 13 -7.33 4.26 5.53
C ASN A 13 -6.11 3.54 4.95
N GLY A 14 -5.47 2.66 5.72
CA GLY A 14 -4.38 1.83 5.23
C GLY A 14 -4.82 0.91 4.09
N ALA A 15 -5.99 0.28 4.22
CA ALA A 15 -6.54 -0.59 3.18
C ALA A 15 -6.84 0.19 1.89
N ALA A 16 -7.43 1.38 2.02
CA ALA A 16 -7.66 2.28 0.89
C ALA A 16 -6.34 2.68 0.19
N MET A 17 -5.27 2.91 0.96
CA MET A 17 -3.97 3.28 0.42
C MET A 17 -3.29 2.14 -0.34
N LEU A 18 -3.31 0.91 0.21
CA LEU A 18 -2.78 -0.26 -0.52
C LEU A 18 -3.58 -0.52 -1.80
N ALA A 19 -4.89 -0.32 -1.77
CA ALA A 19 -5.73 -0.39 -2.97
C ALA A 19 -5.42 0.74 -3.98
N HIS A 20 -5.03 1.92 -3.51
CA HIS A 20 -4.56 3.00 -4.38
C HIS A 20 -3.22 2.65 -5.04
N ALA A 21 -2.25 2.14 -4.27
CA ALA A 21 -0.95 1.68 -4.78
C ALA A 21 -1.11 0.65 -5.90
N ARG A 22 -1.95 -0.38 -5.68
CA ARG A 22 -2.26 -1.39 -6.70
C ARG A 22 -2.88 -0.80 -7.96
N ARG A 23 -3.80 0.16 -7.81
CA ARG A 23 -4.41 0.88 -8.95
C ARG A 23 -3.42 1.78 -9.69
N ALA A 24 -2.40 2.29 -9.01
CA ALA A 24 -1.31 3.05 -9.61
C ALA A 24 -0.28 2.15 -10.35
N GLY A 25 -0.48 0.83 -10.36
CA GLY A 25 0.42 -0.13 -11.00
C GLY A 25 1.63 -0.51 -10.14
N LEU A 26 1.59 -0.25 -8.82
CA LEU A 26 2.63 -0.66 -7.89
C LEU A 26 2.37 -2.05 -7.34
N THR A 27 3.44 -2.78 -7.10
CA THR A 27 3.44 -4.06 -6.40
C THR A 27 3.35 -3.80 -4.90
N VAL A 28 2.47 -4.53 -4.21
CA VAL A 28 2.26 -4.42 -2.77
C VAL A 28 2.40 -5.80 -2.14
N GLU A 29 3.41 -5.96 -1.31
CA GLU A 29 3.75 -7.23 -0.65
C GLU A 29 3.77 -7.04 0.87
N ARG A 30 3.34 -8.06 1.61
CA ARG A 30 3.48 -8.09 3.06
C ARG A 30 4.79 -8.79 3.39
N VAL A 31 5.67 -8.11 4.14
CA VAL A 31 7.02 -8.59 4.42
C VAL A 31 7.16 -8.98 5.88
N GLY A 32 7.36 -10.27 6.13
CA GLY A 32 7.58 -10.84 7.46
C GLY A 32 6.29 -11.00 8.28
N SER A 33 6.46 -11.31 9.57
CA SER A 33 5.35 -11.56 10.51
C SER A 33 4.71 -10.27 11.03
N ALA A 34 5.45 -9.17 11.02
CA ALA A 34 4.94 -7.84 11.39
C ALA A 34 4.01 -7.29 10.28
N ARG A 35 3.11 -6.38 10.64
CA ARG A 35 2.24 -5.63 9.71
C ARG A 35 3.07 -4.65 8.86
N VAL A 36 4.03 -5.15 8.10
CA VAL A 36 4.91 -4.34 7.25
C VAL A 36 4.56 -4.63 5.81
N TRP A 37 4.29 -3.57 5.06
CA TRP A 37 4.04 -3.61 3.63
C TRP A 37 5.22 -3.01 2.90
N HIS A 38 5.67 -3.72 1.88
CA HIS A 38 6.60 -3.22 0.88
C HIS A 38 5.81 -2.88 -0.37
N ILE A 39 5.91 -1.63 -0.78
CA ILE A 39 5.25 -1.07 -1.95
C ILE A 39 6.34 -0.63 -2.92
N HIS A 40 6.46 -1.29 -4.07
CA HIS A 40 7.52 -1.02 -5.03
C HIS A 40 7.02 -1.01 -6.48
N GLY A 41 7.72 -0.27 -7.33
CA GLY A 41 7.42 -0.09 -8.75
C GLY A 41 8.24 1.03 -9.37
N THR A 42 7.86 1.49 -10.57
CA THR A 42 8.63 2.48 -11.35
C THR A 42 8.90 3.77 -10.57
N GLY A 43 10.09 3.88 -9.95
CA GLY A 43 10.48 5.05 -9.17
C GLY A 43 9.84 5.14 -7.77
N VAL A 44 9.24 4.06 -7.26
CA VAL A 44 8.69 3.97 -5.90
C VAL A 44 9.29 2.75 -5.22
N ASP A 45 9.85 2.93 -4.02
CA ASP A 45 10.28 1.85 -3.15
C ASP A 45 10.05 2.27 -1.68
N LEU A 46 9.00 1.74 -1.06
CA LEU A 46 8.53 2.16 0.25
C LEU A 46 8.27 0.95 1.14
N ARG A 47 8.80 0.99 2.36
CA ARG A 47 8.51 -0.01 3.39
C ARG A 47 7.81 0.67 4.56
N VAL A 48 6.56 0.29 4.82
CA VAL A 48 5.73 0.94 5.83
C VAL A 48 5.08 -0.06 6.76
N SER A 49 5.09 0.23 8.05
CA SER A 49 4.40 -0.57 9.07
C SER A 49 2.94 -0.16 9.28
N ASP A 50 2.54 0.99 8.71
CA ASP A 50 1.16 1.46 8.69
C ASP A 50 0.96 2.38 7.46
N PRO A 51 0.21 1.96 6.43
CA PRO A 51 0.07 2.71 5.19
C PRO A 51 -0.93 3.87 5.34
N ARG A 52 -1.56 4.05 6.52
CA ARG A 52 -2.46 5.19 6.76
C ARG A 52 -1.75 6.54 6.75
N TRP A 53 -0.43 6.55 6.96
CA TRP A 53 0.39 7.76 6.96
C TRP A 53 0.92 8.13 5.58
N LEU A 54 0.85 7.20 4.62
CA LEU A 54 1.23 7.49 3.25
C LEU A 54 0.22 8.45 2.62
N GLN A 55 0.74 9.33 1.78
CA GLN A 55 -0.06 10.17 0.93
C GLN A 55 -0.08 9.59 -0.49
N PRO A 56 -1.15 9.78 -1.27
CA PRO A 56 -1.21 9.31 -2.66
C PRO A 56 -0.04 9.79 -3.52
N ARG A 57 0.55 10.94 -3.18
CA ARG A 57 1.70 11.52 -3.89
C ARG A 57 2.97 10.68 -3.75
N ASP A 58 3.12 9.96 -2.63
CA ASP A 58 4.30 9.14 -2.34
C ASP A 58 4.32 7.87 -3.22
N LEU A 59 3.15 7.51 -3.76
CA LEU A 59 2.93 6.37 -4.64
C LEU A 59 2.96 6.75 -6.12
N ARG A 60 3.32 7.99 -6.45
CA ARG A 60 3.39 8.41 -7.85
C ARG A 60 4.69 7.90 -8.46
N PRO A 61 4.62 7.09 -9.54
CA PRO A 61 5.82 6.69 -10.24
C PRO A 61 6.56 7.92 -10.75
N VAL A 62 7.87 7.94 -10.57
CA VAL A 62 8.73 8.98 -11.19
C VAL A 62 8.66 8.73 -12.69
N ARG A 63 7.85 9.53 -13.39
CA ARG A 63 7.87 9.54 -14.85
C ARG A 63 9.23 10.11 -15.27
N ARG A 64 10.09 9.24 -15.81
CA ARG A 64 11.25 9.66 -16.59
C ARG A 64 10.80 10.41 -17.83
#